data_AF-A0A1R7T601-F1
#
_entry.id   AF-A0A1R7T601-F1
#
_cell.length_a   1.000
_cell.length_b   1.000
_cell.length_c   1.000
_cell.angle_alpha   90.00
_cell.angle_beta   90.00
_cell.angle_gamma   90.00
#
_symmetry.space_group_name_H-M   'P 1'
#
loop_
_entity.id
_entity.type
_entity.pdbx_description
1 polymer ?
#
loop_
_entity_poly.entity_id
_entity_poly.type
_entity_poly.pdbx_seq_one_letter_code
_entity_poly.pdbx_strand_id
1 'polypeptide(L)'
;MKKGLILTIVLSSILSSSFAVLSGSGTEAEPYLIQNLADFNEFRSNFDYRAEGVYSKLMTDIDLSGQSYTSAIVTGYFYGIFDGNNRTIVNAALTSANGGLFYYVYGTVKNLQLTGIAFSGNAAAGICGKVDNVSSLIENCYVQGTLSGFNVGGITSNNSGTITGCFADCQSSGTSHSGNIAASNYGIIENCYSSGTLTATTDGYFGGLVGYNVEGHISKCYSEVELINENPTYYHCAFVGRQTGTVRDCFWNADVNPGLEGYKLSTSDTTATGLTAAQMLVESNFTNAGWDFAGETANGTDDIWMMPESGTGPVFSWIHNGTYCLNPQSGDVTGDCVVDLADFALMAANWLGCGYANQQLCP
;
A
#
# COMPACT_ATOMS: atom_id res chain seq x y z
N MET A 1 71.71 23.39 -37.18
CA MET A 1 70.95 22.55 -36.23
C MET A 1 69.72 23.31 -35.76
N LYS A 2 68.53 23.06 -36.33
CA LYS A 2 67.26 23.55 -35.80
C LYS A 2 66.53 22.35 -35.21
N LYS A 3 66.39 22.32 -33.88
CA LYS A 3 65.60 21.30 -33.17
C LYS A 3 64.13 21.70 -33.26
N GLY A 4 63.32 20.89 -33.93
CA GLY A 4 61.86 21.03 -33.92
C GLY A 4 61.31 20.51 -32.59
N LEU A 5 60.51 21.35 -31.92
CA LEU A 5 59.75 20.99 -30.72
C LEU A 5 58.41 20.42 -31.18
N ILE A 6 58.21 19.11 -31.03
CA ILE A 6 56.90 18.48 -31.23
C ILE A 6 56.10 18.67 -29.94
N LEU A 7 55.05 19.49 -30.02
CA LEU A 7 54.11 19.73 -28.93
C LEU A 7 52.99 18.68 -29.02
N THR A 8 53.07 17.62 -28.23
CA THR A 8 52.01 16.62 -28.12
C THR A 8 50.88 17.19 -27.27
N ILE A 9 49.77 17.60 -27.90
CA ILE A 9 48.56 18.00 -27.20
C ILE A 9 47.87 16.71 -26.72
N VAL A 10 47.86 16.50 -25.40
CA VAL A 10 47.04 15.46 -24.77
C VAL A 10 45.64 16.04 -24.64
N LEU A 11 44.72 15.64 -25.53
CA LEU A 11 43.29 15.85 -25.30
C LEU A 11 42.86 14.94 -24.15
N SER A 12 42.78 15.48 -22.94
CA SER A 12 42.03 14.86 -21.86
C SER A 12 40.56 14.99 -22.20
N SER A 13 39.92 13.88 -22.56
CA SER A 13 38.46 13.80 -22.63
C SER A 13 37.91 13.95 -21.21
N ILE A 14 37.47 15.17 -20.88
CA ILE A 14 36.59 15.38 -19.75
C ILE A 14 35.30 14.65 -20.11
N LEU A 15 35.09 13.47 -19.50
CA LEU A 15 33.76 12.88 -19.43
C LEU A 15 32.89 13.91 -18.71
N SER A 16 32.13 14.70 -19.46
CA SER A 16 31.02 15.42 -18.87
C SER A 16 30.07 14.34 -18.36
N SER A 17 30.08 14.10 -17.05
CA SER A 17 28.92 13.52 -16.39
C SER A 17 27.81 14.53 -16.61
N SER A 18 27.05 14.38 -17.70
CA SER A 18 25.75 15.01 -17.77
C SER A 18 25.00 14.47 -16.57
N PHE A 19 24.80 15.30 -15.55
CA PHE A 19 23.79 15.02 -14.54
C PHE A 19 22.52 14.68 -15.32
N ALA A 20 21.94 13.52 -15.07
CA ALA A 20 20.65 13.21 -15.65
C ALA A 20 19.73 14.34 -15.16
N VAL A 21 19.14 15.10 -16.06
CA VAL A 21 18.16 16.13 -15.68
C VAL A 21 16.82 15.57 -16.06
N LEU A 22 15.90 15.50 -15.10
CA LEU A 22 14.56 15.01 -15.38
C LEU A 22 13.87 15.94 -16.38
N SER A 23 13.23 15.37 -17.39
CA SER A 23 12.40 16.13 -18.32
C SER A 23 11.15 16.66 -17.60
N GLY A 24 10.69 17.85 -17.96
CA GLY A 24 9.58 18.55 -17.29
C GLY A 24 10.06 19.81 -16.57
N SER A 25 9.11 20.60 -16.05
CA SER A 25 9.39 21.83 -15.30
C SER A 25 8.99 21.74 -13.82
N GLY A 26 8.47 20.57 -13.39
CA GLY A 26 8.03 20.34 -12.02
C GLY A 26 6.67 20.96 -11.69
N THR A 27 5.94 21.45 -12.69
CA THR A 27 4.58 21.97 -12.52
C THR A 27 3.55 20.85 -12.67
N GLU A 28 2.30 21.09 -12.27
CA GLU A 28 1.22 20.10 -12.43
C GLU A 28 1.01 19.72 -13.91
N ALA A 29 1.09 20.69 -14.82
CA ALA A 29 0.94 20.48 -16.26
C ALA A 29 2.17 19.83 -16.91
N GLU A 30 3.36 20.06 -16.34
CA GLU A 30 4.63 19.54 -16.84
C GLU A 30 5.46 18.97 -15.68
N PRO A 31 5.04 17.83 -15.09
CA PRO A 31 5.75 17.22 -13.97
C PRO A 31 7.12 16.72 -14.41
N TYR A 32 8.05 16.58 -13.47
CA TYR A 32 9.30 15.89 -13.73
C TYR A 32 9.03 14.40 -13.99
N LEU A 33 9.43 13.91 -15.16
CA LEU A 33 9.15 12.55 -15.61
C LEU A 33 10.27 11.60 -15.21
N ILE A 34 9.89 10.48 -14.60
CA ILE A 34 10.80 9.39 -14.22
C ILE A 34 10.52 8.22 -15.18
N GLN A 35 11.38 8.05 -16.17
CA GLN A 35 11.16 7.13 -17.29
C GLN A 35 12.04 5.88 -17.23
N ASN A 36 12.94 5.79 -16.26
CA ASN A 36 13.83 4.64 -16.07
C ASN A 36 14.51 4.72 -14.68
N LEU A 37 15.31 3.71 -14.37
CA LEU A 37 16.05 3.62 -13.10
C LEU A 37 17.07 4.75 -12.90
N ALA A 38 17.71 5.28 -13.96
CA ALA A 38 18.64 6.39 -13.82
C ALA A 38 17.92 7.69 -13.43
N ASP A 39 16.75 7.96 -14.03
CA ASP A 39 15.88 9.07 -13.64
C ASP A 39 15.42 8.94 -12.19
N PHE A 40 15.04 7.74 -11.75
CA PHE A 40 14.65 7.51 -10.36
C PHE A 40 15.83 7.76 -9.39
N ASN A 41 17.04 7.37 -9.79
CA ASN A 41 18.26 7.65 -9.03
C ASN A 41 18.60 9.15 -8.96
N GLU A 42 18.32 9.91 -10.02
CA GLU A 42 18.43 11.37 -10.02
C GLU A 42 17.39 12.00 -9.08
N PHE A 43 16.12 11.62 -9.22
CA PHE A 43 15.02 12.09 -8.37
C PHE A 43 15.34 11.96 -6.87
N ARG A 44 15.81 10.78 -6.44
CA ARG A 44 16.13 10.53 -5.02
C ARG A 44 17.40 11.23 -4.54
N SER A 45 18.28 11.68 -5.44
CA SER A 45 19.56 12.30 -5.09
C SER A 45 19.49 13.83 -5.05
N ASN A 46 18.54 14.43 -5.77
CA ASN A 46 18.38 15.87 -5.86
C ASN A 46 17.10 16.34 -5.12
N PHE A 47 17.24 17.30 -4.22
CA PHE A 47 16.12 17.76 -3.38
C PHE A 47 15.16 18.70 -4.13
N ASP A 48 15.57 19.29 -5.24
CA ASP A 48 14.74 20.23 -6.02
C ASP A 48 13.50 19.54 -6.60
N TYR A 49 13.60 18.26 -6.97
CA TYR A 49 12.45 17.47 -7.46
C TYR A 49 11.44 17.09 -6.37
N ARG A 50 11.73 17.44 -5.10
CA ARG A 50 10.98 17.05 -3.91
C ARG A 50 10.50 18.24 -3.08
N ALA A 51 10.70 19.46 -3.60
CA ALA A 51 10.29 20.69 -2.95
C ALA A 51 8.77 20.87 -2.97
N GLU A 52 8.27 21.72 -2.07
CA GLU A 52 6.85 22.05 -1.99
C GLU A 52 6.33 22.60 -3.32
N GLY A 53 5.16 22.10 -3.76
CA GLY A 53 4.55 22.49 -5.04
C GLY A 53 5.22 21.90 -6.29
N VAL A 54 6.26 21.07 -6.15
CA VAL A 54 6.92 20.39 -7.27
C VAL A 54 6.29 19.03 -7.54
N TYR A 55 5.95 18.78 -8.80
CA TYR A 55 5.35 17.53 -9.27
C TYR A 55 6.39 16.63 -9.94
N SER A 56 6.44 15.37 -9.50
CA SER A 56 7.21 14.30 -10.13
C SER A 56 6.28 13.13 -10.46
N LYS A 57 6.49 12.47 -11.61
CA LYS A 57 5.59 11.42 -12.13
C LYS A 57 6.36 10.22 -12.67
N LEU A 58 5.97 9.01 -12.28
CA LEU A 58 6.46 7.78 -12.92
C LEU A 58 5.83 7.60 -14.30
N MET A 59 6.65 7.25 -15.29
CA MET A 59 6.19 6.93 -16.64
C MET A 59 6.28 5.45 -16.96
N THR A 60 7.04 4.72 -16.16
CA THR A 60 7.27 3.27 -16.27
C THR A 60 7.41 2.67 -14.88
N ASP A 61 7.28 1.35 -14.81
CA ASP A 61 7.68 0.60 -13.62
C ASP A 61 9.20 0.68 -13.41
N ILE A 62 9.63 0.67 -12.15
CA ILE A 62 11.03 0.77 -11.75
C ILE A 62 11.45 -0.50 -11.00
N ASP A 63 12.40 -1.25 -11.56
CA ASP A 63 12.99 -2.41 -10.89
C ASP A 63 14.23 -2.00 -10.08
N LEU A 64 14.19 -2.26 -8.77
CA LEU A 64 15.28 -2.01 -7.83
C LEU A 64 16.06 -3.29 -7.48
N SER A 65 15.86 -4.38 -8.23
CA SER A 65 16.57 -5.63 -8.04
C SER A 65 18.10 -5.43 -8.05
N GLY A 66 18.78 -6.15 -7.15
CA GLY A 66 20.24 -6.07 -6.99
C GLY A 66 20.74 -4.80 -6.27
N GLN A 67 19.85 -3.91 -5.82
CA GLN A 67 20.20 -2.77 -4.97
C GLN A 67 19.89 -3.08 -3.51
N SER A 68 20.79 -2.72 -2.60
CA SER A 68 20.55 -2.74 -1.15
C SER A 68 20.68 -1.34 -0.58
N TYR A 69 19.65 -0.91 0.14
CA TYR A 69 19.61 0.39 0.78
C TYR A 69 19.79 0.25 2.29
N THR A 70 20.61 1.13 2.89
CA THR A 70 20.85 1.18 4.34
C THR A 70 20.14 2.35 5.05
N SER A 71 19.40 3.13 4.26
CA SER A 71 18.50 4.20 4.66
C SER A 71 17.28 4.15 3.77
N ALA A 72 16.18 4.83 4.13
CA ALA A 72 15.06 5.02 3.21
C ALA A 72 15.54 5.40 1.80
N ILE A 73 14.87 4.87 0.77
CA ILE A 73 15.35 4.93 -0.63
C ILE A 73 15.41 6.37 -1.13
N VAL A 74 14.39 7.15 -0.78
CA VAL A 74 14.31 8.60 -0.90
C VAL A 74 14.52 9.19 0.50
N THR A 75 15.72 9.72 0.72
CA THR A 75 16.16 10.25 2.01
C THR A 75 15.62 11.67 2.26
N GLY A 76 15.56 12.06 3.54
CA GLY A 76 15.13 13.39 3.95
C GLY A 76 13.61 13.60 3.89
N TYR A 77 13.20 14.86 3.94
CA TYR A 77 11.79 15.23 3.87
C TYR A 77 11.33 15.34 2.41
N PHE A 78 10.18 14.74 2.09
CA PHE A 78 9.52 14.88 0.79
C PHE A 78 8.35 15.86 0.91
N TYR A 79 8.46 17.04 0.28
CA TYR A 79 7.44 18.11 0.32
C TYR A 79 6.60 18.20 -0.95
N GLY A 80 7.06 17.60 -2.05
CA GLY A 80 6.41 17.68 -3.36
C GLY A 80 5.20 16.77 -3.51
N ILE A 81 4.83 16.55 -4.78
CA ILE A 81 3.80 15.63 -5.20
C ILE A 81 4.46 14.53 -6.04
N PHE A 82 4.38 13.29 -5.57
CA PHE A 82 4.85 12.12 -6.29
C PHE A 82 3.64 11.34 -6.81
N ASP A 83 3.42 11.38 -8.12
CA ASP A 83 2.40 10.62 -8.81
C ASP A 83 3.01 9.35 -9.39
N GLY A 84 2.70 8.21 -8.79
CA GLY A 84 3.08 6.90 -9.30
C GLY A 84 2.41 6.57 -10.63
N ASN A 85 1.35 7.29 -11.03
CA ASN A 85 0.68 7.13 -12.32
C ASN A 85 0.29 5.66 -12.62
N ASN A 86 -0.16 4.97 -11.57
CA ASN A 86 -0.44 3.53 -11.57
C ASN A 86 0.72 2.67 -12.07
N ARG A 87 1.95 3.07 -11.73
CA ARG A 87 3.18 2.32 -11.96
C ARG A 87 3.70 1.71 -10.67
N THR A 88 4.47 0.65 -10.87
CA THR A 88 5.02 -0.16 -9.79
C THR A 88 6.52 0.06 -9.62
N ILE A 89 6.97 0.17 -8.37
CA ILE A 89 8.37 0.00 -8.00
C ILE A 89 8.53 -1.39 -7.41
N VAL A 90 9.41 -2.21 -7.98
CA VAL A 90 9.54 -3.64 -7.66
C VAL A 90 10.88 -4.00 -7.04
N ASN A 91 10.89 -5.09 -6.28
CA ASN A 91 12.11 -5.79 -5.80
C ASN A 91 13.07 -4.95 -4.96
N ALA A 92 12.54 -3.97 -4.23
CA ALA A 92 13.35 -3.10 -3.39
C ALA A 92 13.76 -3.81 -2.09
N ALA A 93 15.05 -3.75 -1.72
CA ALA A 93 15.56 -4.29 -0.47
C ALA A 93 16.16 -3.18 0.43
N LEU A 94 15.66 -3.08 1.65
CA LEU A 94 16.01 -2.02 2.61
C LEU A 94 16.32 -2.62 3.99
N THR A 95 17.42 -2.17 4.59
CA THR A 95 17.72 -2.41 6.00
C THR A 95 18.12 -1.08 6.63
N SER A 96 17.20 -0.43 7.34
CA SER A 96 17.41 0.94 7.85
C SER A 96 16.91 1.12 9.27
N ALA A 97 17.41 2.13 9.99
CA ALA A 97 16.82 2.46 11.29
C ALA A 97 15.36 2.92 11.12
N ASN A 98 15.03 3.77 10.16
CA ASN A 98 13.65 4.13 9.85
C ASN A 98 13.51 4.23 8.34
N GLY A 99 12.47 3.64 7.76
CA GLY A 99 12.25 3.85 6.35
C GLY A 99 11.15 3.06 5.69
N GLY A 100 10.89 3.53 4.48
CA GLY A 100 10.28 2.82 3.37
C GLY A 100 10.88 3.35 2.08
N LEU A 101 10.07 3.46 1.03
CA LEU A 101 10.46 4.19 -0.16
C LEU A 101 10.86 5.63 0.20
N PHE A 102 10.05 6.33 0.98
CA PHE A 102 10.37 7.66 1.51
C PHE A 102 10.76 7.59 2.98
N TYR A 103 11.66 8.48 3.40
CA TYR A 103 11.94 8.66 4.81
C TYR A 103 10.72 9.28 5.51
N TYR A 104 10.46 10.57 5.25
CA TYR A 104 9.28 11.30 5.75
C TYR A 104 8.52 11.98 4.62
N VAL A 105 7.18 11.95 4.69
CA VAL A 105 6.27 12.60 3.74
C VAL A 105 5.59 13.80 4.41
N TYR A 106 5.88 14.98 3.87
CA TYR A 106 5.23 16.27 4.17
C TYR A 106 4.30 16.73 3.04
N GLY A 107 4.44 16.15 1.84
CA GLY A 107 3.61 16.42 0.66
C GLY A 107 2.65 15.27 0.34
N THR A 108 2.54 14.94 -0.94
CA THR A 108 1.59 13.94 -1.46
C THR A 108 2.30 12.80 -2.19
N VAL A 109 1.96 11.56 -1.86
CA VAL A 109 2.33 10.37 -2.64
C VAL A 109 1.03 9.70 -3.10
N LYS A 110 0.85 9.51 -4.40
CA LYS A 110 -0.37 8.91 -4.92
C LYS A 110 -0.17 7.95 -6.07
N ASN A 111 -1.16 7.07 -6.31
CA ASN A 111 -1.24 6.18 -7.48
C ASN A 111 0.00 5.30 -7.65
N LEU A 112 0.56 4.79 -6.55
CA LEU A 112 1.85 4.10 -6.52
C LEU A 112 1.71 2.67 -6.00
N GLN A 113 2.32 1.73 -6.71
CA GLN A 113 2.41 0.34 -6.26
C GLN A 113 3.84 0.00 -5.83
N LEU A 114 3.98 -0.71 -4.72
CA LEU A 114 5.23 -1.35 -4.30
C LEU A 114 5.03 -2.85 -4.21
N THR A 115 5.78 -3.64 -4.98
CA THR A 115 5.67 -5.11 -4.95
C THR A 115 7.02 -5.80 -4.85
N GLY A 116 7.03 -7.00 -4.25
CA GLY A 116 8.27 -7.76 -4.06
C GLY A 116 9.29 -7.05 -3.15
N ILE A 117 8.83 -6.13 -2.29
CA ILE A 117 9.73 -5.41 -1.39
C ILE A 117 10.15 -6.28 -0.20
N ALA A 118 11.35 -6.06 0.32
CA ALA A 118 11.87 -6.69 1.52
C ALA A 118 12.53 -5.65 2.41
N PHE A 119 11.76 -5.06 3.33
CA PHE A 119 12.21 -3.96 4.17
C PHE A 119 12.32 -4.37 5.63
N SER A 120 13.42 -3.96 6.27
CA SER A 120 13.72 -4.28 7.66
C SER A 120 14.26 -3.06 8.42
N GLY A 121 13.95 -2.93 9.72
CA GLY A 121 14.40 -1.76 10.47
C GLY A 121 13.81 -1.54 11.87
N ASN A 122 14.02 -0.35 12.46
CA ASN A 122 13.26 0.06 13.65
C ASN A 122 11.84 0.43 13.24
N ALA A 123 11.67 1.41 12.33
CA ALA A 123 10.37 1.77 11.75
C ALA A 123 10.28 1.28 10.29
N ALA A 124 9.91 0.01 10.10
CA ALA A 124 9.80 -0.60 8.77
C ALA A 124 8.42 -0.32 8.16
N ALA A 125 8.40 0.28 6.97
CA ALA A 125 7.17 0.56 6.25
C ALA A 125 7.35 0.56 4.73
N GLY A 126 6.31 0.29 3.95
CA GLY A 126 6.40 0.29 2.49
C GLY A 126 6.58 1.69 1.90
N ILE A 127 5.56 2.55 2.02
CA ILE A 127 5.58 3.88 1.39
C ILE A 127 6.51 4.83 2.14
N CYS A 128 6.31 5.03 3.45
CA CYS A 128 7.18 5.92 4.21
C CYS A 128 7.34 5.60 5.69
N GLY A 129 8.47 5.97 6.28
CA GLY A 129 8.67 5.84 7.74
C GLY A 129 7.67 6.67 8.54
N LYS A 130 7.37 7.90 8.12
CA LYS A 130 6.38 8.77 8.78
C LYS A 130 5.68 9.70 7.80
N VAL A 131 4.38 9.83 7.95
CA VAL A 131 3.58 10.94 7.44
C VAL A 131 3.55 12.00 8.54
N ASP A 132 4.24 13.12 8.32
CA ASP A 132 4.65 14.04 9.40
C ASP A 132 4.06 15.46 9.24
N ASN A 133 2.89 15.55 8.61
CA ASN A 133 2.09 16.77 8.56
C ASN A 133 0.61 16.39 8.39
N VAL A 134 -0.29 17.18 9.00
CA VAL A 134 -1.74 16.99 8.87
C VAL A 134 -2.26 17.20 7.45
N SER A 135 -1.55 18.00 6.64
CA SER A 135 -1.87 18.20 5.22
C SER A 135 -1.21 17.19 4.28
N SER A 136 -0.35 16.30 4.80
CA SER A 136 0.25 15.25 3.98
C SER A 136 -0.79 14.23 3.56
N LEU A 137 -0.63 13.68 2.36
CA LEU A 137 -1.56 12.72 1.77
C LEU A 137 -0.81 11.51 1.18
N ILE A 138 -1.26 10.31 1.54
CA ILE A 138 -0.97 9.09 0.80
C ILE A 138 -2.29 8.57 0.24
N GLU A 139 -2.38 8.44 -1.08
CA GLU A 139 -3.64 8.17 -1.77
C GLU A 139 -3.47 7.08 -2.84
N ASN A 140 -4.41 6.14 -2.94
CA ASN A 140 -4.42 5.14 -4.03
C ASN A 140 -3.09 4.40 -4.20
N CYS A 141 -2.50 4.01 -3.06
CA CYS A 141 -1.22 3.32 -3.01
C CYS A 141 -1.38 1.92 -2.45
N TYR A 142 -0.58 0.97 -2.92
CA TYR A 142 -0.53 -0.33 -2.27
C TYR A 142 0.86 -0.92 -2.13
N VAL A 143 0.98 -1.80 -1.15
CA VAL A 143 2.25 -2.44 -0.79
C VAL A 143 2.05 -3.95 -0.68
N GLN A 144 2.94 -4.69 -1.35
CA GLN A 144 3.07 -6.13 -1.29
C GLN A 144 4.53 -6.52 -1.06
N GLY A 145 4.79 -7.31 -0.02
CA GLY A 145 6.13 -7.77 0.29
C GLY A 145 6.30 -8.19 1.74
N THR A 146 7.57 -8.24 2.17
CA THR A 146 7.96 -8.65 3.52
C THR A 146 8.49 -7.47 4.31
N LEU A 147 7.96 -7.28 5.51
CA LEU A 147 8.34 -6.19 6.41
C LEU A 147 8.73 -6.75 7.78
N SER A 148 9.85 -6.30 8.35
CA SER A 148 10.25 -6.71 9.70
C SER A 148 10.87 -5.57 10.51
N GLY A 149 10.45 -5.40 11.77
CA GLY A 149 11.05 -4.35 12.58
C GLY A 149 10.56 -4.21 14.01
N PHE A 150 10.93 -3.08 14.63
CA PHE A 150 10.41 -2.71 15.95
C PHE A 150 8.95 -2.25 15.83
N ASN A 151 8.71 -1.25 14.99
CA ASN A 151 7.40 -0.80 14.57
C ASN A 151 7.20 -1.12 13.08
N VAL A 152 6.09 -1.74 12.72
CA VAL A 152 5.81 -2.15 11.33
C VAL A 152 4.48 -1.60 10.84
N GLY A 153 4.51 -0.94 9.68
CA GLY A 153 3.32 -0.41 9.02
C GLY A 153 3.40 -0.60 7.52
N GLY A 154 2.51 -1.37 6.88
CA GLY A 154 2.62 -1.66 5.45
C GLY A 154 2.65 -0.42 4.57
N ILE A 155 1.84 0.60 4.88
CA ILE A 155 1.91 1.90 4.23
C ILE A 155 2.89 2.82 4.95
N THR A 156 2.67 3.07 6.25
CA THR A 156 3.57 3.93 7.05
C THR A 156 3.75 3.44 8.48
N SER A 157 4.92 3.66 9.09
CA SER A 157 5.06 3.34 10.51
C SER A 157 4.26 4.33 11.37
N ASN A 158 4.33 5.63 11.12
CA ASN A 158 3.65 6.66 11.92
C ASN A 158 2.85 7.61 11.03
N ASN A 159 1.53 7.68 11.23
CA ASN A 159 0.67 8.58 10.48
C ASN A 159 0.23 9.80 11.29
N SER A 160 0.44 11.00 10.76
CA SER A 160 -0.14 12.26 11.28
C SER A 160 -0.97 13.00 10.22
N GLY A 161 -1.00 12.50 8.97
CA GLY A 161 -1.73 13.09 7.85
C GLY A 161 -2.93 12.23 7.44
N THR A 162 -3.22 12.19 6.15
CA THR A 162 -4.31 11.39 5.59
C THR A 162 -3.76 10.23 4.77
N ILE A 163 -4.24 9.03 5.04
CA ILE A 163 -4.04 7.84 4.21
C ILE A 163 -5.41 7.41 3.70
N THR A 164 -5.61 7.38 2.38
CA THR A 164 -6.91 7.05 1.79
C THR A 164 -6.80 6.21 0.52
N GLY A 165 -7.77 5.33 0.28
CA GLY A 165 -7.77 4.46 -0.89
C GLY A 165 -6.56 3.53 -0.94
N CYS A 166 -5.96 3.18 0.20
CA CYS A 166 -4.72 2.41 0.24
C CYS A 166 -4.93 0.99 0.76
N PHE A 167 -4.11 0.05 0.29
CA PHE A 167 -4.09 -1.29 0.88
C PHE A 167 -2.70 -1.87 1.05
N ALA A 168 -2.58 -2.82 1.96
CA ALA A 168 -1.33 -3.52 2.20
C ALA A 168 -1.59 -5.01 2.36
N ASP A 169 -0.93 -5.79 1.50
CA ASP A 169 -0.94 -7.24 1.50
C ASP A 169 0.49 -7.72 1.79
N CYS A 170 0.84 -7.66 3.08
CA CYS A 170 2.21 -7.82 3.53
C CYS A 170 2.35 -9.02 4.46
N GLN A 171 3.50 -9.70 4.36
CA GLN A 171 4.01 -10.57 5.42
C GLN A 171 4.85 -9.71 6.38
N SER A 172 4.28 -9.39 7.53
CA SER A 172 4.86 -8.46 8.49
C SER A 172 5.32 -9.17 9.77
N SER A 173 6.41 -8.73 10.39
CA SER A 173 6.87 -9.20 11.69
C SER A 173 7.36 -8.05 12.57
N GLY A 174 6.69 -7.81 13.69
CA GLY A 174 6.96 -6.69 14.59
C GLY A 174 7.32 -7.11 16.01
N THR A 175 7.95 -6.20 16.76
CA THR A 175 8.31 -6.40 18.18
C THR A 175 7.77 -5.30 19.13
N SER A 176 7.04 -4.31 18.61
CA SER A 176 6.37 -3.26 19.39
C SER A 176 4.99 -2.92 18.82
N HIS A 177 4.80 -1.79 18.13
CA HIS A 177 3.51 -1.46 17.51
C HIS A 177 3.50 -1.95 16.07
N SER A 178 2.51 -2.73 15.65
CA SER A 178 2.44 -3.18 14.27
C SER A 178 1.01 -3.32 13.76
N GLY A 179 0.81 -2.88 12.52
CA GLY A 179 -0.39 -3.19 11.75
C GLY A 179 -0.12 -3.04 10.27
N ASN A 180 -0.87 -3.74 9.41
CA ASN A 180 -0.51 -3.78 8.00
C ASN A 180 -0.79 -2.47 7.25
N ILE A 181 -1.57 -1.52 7.78
CA ILE A 181 -1.57 -0.14 7.24
C ILE A 181 -0.57 0.73 8.00
N ALA A 182 -0.69 0.80 9.33
CA ALA A 182 0.19 1.63 10.14
C ALA A 182 0.55 1.04 11.51
N ALA A 183 1.77 1.32 11.98
CA ALA A 183 2.13 0.96 13.36
C ALA A 183 1.44 1.88 14.37
N SER A 184 1.44 3.19 14.14
CA SER A 184 0.75 4.18 14.99
C SER A 184 0.02 5.23 14.16
N ASN A 185 -1.20 5.56 14.57
CA ASN A 185 -2.06 6.54 13.89
C ASN A 185 -2.46 7.70 14.82
N TYR A 186 -2.15 8.92 14.38
CA TYR A 186 -2.56 10.20 14.94
C TYR A 186 -3.40 11.02 13.96
N GLY A 187 -3.45 10.62 12.68
CA GLY A 187 -4.17 11.31 11.61
C GLY A 187 -5.40 10.54 11.16
N ILE A 188 -5.70 10.63 9.86
CA ILE A 188 -6.87 10.00 9.22
C ILE A 188 -6.39 8.77 8.43
N ILE A 189 -7.06 7.65 8.63
CA ILE A 189 -6.98 6.46 7.77
C ILE A 189 -8.40 6.15 7.32
N GLU A 190 -8.69 6.36 6.05
CA GLU A 190 -10.03 6.23 5.50
C GLU A 190 -10.02 5.36 4.26
N ASN A 191 -11.07 4.58 4.00
CA ASN A 191 -11.18 3.78 2.78
C ASN A 191 -9.91 2.94 2.53
N CYS A 192 -9.47 2.17 3.54
CA CYS A 192 -8.25 1.37 3.47
C CYS A 192 -8.52 -0.08 3.85
N TYR A 193 -7.73 -1.02 3.32
CA TYR A 193 -7.80 -2.40 3.77
C TYR A 193 -6.44 -3.09 3.91
N SER A 194 -6.39 -4.13 4.72
CA SER A 194 -5.18 -4.93 4.86
C SER A 194 -5.45 -6.43 4.79
N SER A 195 -4.50 -7.15 4.22
CA SER A 195 -4.45 -8.61 4.13
C SER A 195 -3.02 -9.11 4.37
N GLY A 196 -2.81 -10.42 4.26
CA GLY A 196 -1.52 -11.06 4.51
C GLY A 196 -1.41 -11.54 5.95
N THR A 197 -0.19 -11.56 6.49
CA THR A 197 0.08 -12.10 7.82
C THR A 197 0.85 -11.09 8.67
N LEU A 198 0.59 -11.09 9.98
CA LEU A 198 1.32 -10.29 10.96
C LEU A 198 1.79 -11.17 12.11
N THR A 199 3.09 -11.41 12.19
CA THR A 199 3.72 -12.13 13.30
C THR A 199 3.97 -11.18 14.47
N ALA A 200 3.30 -11.47 15.59
CA ALA A 200 3.48 -10.79 16.88
C ALA A 200 4.40 -11.63 17.78
N THR A 201 5.56 -11.07 18.13
CA THR A 201 6.63 -11.79 18.87
C THR A 201 6.82 -11.32 20.31
N THR A 202 6.09 -10.28 20.73
CA THR A 202 6.23 -9.62 22.03
C THR A 202 4.88 -9.10 22.54
N ASP A 203 4.85 -8.53 23.75
CA ASP A 203 3.65 -7.93 24.38
C ASP A 203 3.29 -6.52 23.83
N GLY A 204 3.63 -6.26 22.57
CA GLY A 204 3.37 -5.00 21.87
C GLY A 204 1.90 -4.78 21.48
N TYR A 205 1.64 -3.78 20.64
CA TYR A 205 0.30 -3.45 20.15
C TYR A 205 0.18 -3.92 18.70
N PHE A 206 -0.58 -4.99 18.48
CA PHE A 206 -0.69 -5.64 17.18
C PHE A 206 -2.14 -5.61 16.72
N GLY A 207 -2.41 -4.92 15.62
CA GLY A 207 -3.72 -4.88 14.99
C GLY A 207 -3.60 -5.21 13.52
N GLY A 208 -4.53 -5.98 12.95
CA GLY A 208 -4.50 -6.32 11.53
C GLY A 208 -4.43 -5.08 10.61
N LEU A 209 -5.09 -3.99 10.96
CA LEU A 209 -5.00 -2.70 10.26
C LEU A 209 -3.96 -1.77 10.91
N VAL A 210 -4.11 -1.49 12.21
CA VAL A 210 -3.29 -0.51 12.93
C VAL A 210 -2.82 -1.06 14.28
N GLY A 211 -1.54 -0.88 14.61
CA GLY A 211 -1.02 -1.26 15.93
C GLY A 211 -1.63 -0.42 17.05
N TYR A 212 -1.42 0.90 17.03
CA TYR A 212 -1.95 1.85 18.00
C TYR A 212 -2.68 3.02 17.32
N ASN A 213 -4.00 3.08 17.45
CA ASN A 213 -4.77 4.27 17.07
C ASN A 213 -4.86 5.25 18.25
N VAL A 214 -4.00 6.27 18.29
CA VAL A 214 -3.80 7.10 19.48
C VAL A 214 -4.89 8.17 19.61
N GLU A 215 -4.90 9.14 18.70
CA GLU A 215 -5.93 10.18 18.60
C GLU A 215 -6.47 10.26 17.17
N GLY A 216 -6.10 9.28 16.35
CA GLY A 216 -6.47 9.24 14.95
C GLY A 216 -7.92 8.79 14.71
N HIS A 217 -8.34 9.03 13.47
CA HIS A 217 -9.64 8.68 12.94
C HIS A 217 -9.47 7.56 11.93
N ILE A 218 -10.17 6.44 12.15
CA ILE A 218 -10.21 5.33 11.21
C ILE A 218 -11.66 5.16 10.75
N SER A 219 -11.91 5.25 9.45
CA SER A 219 -13.26 5.12 8.88
C SER A 219 -13.28 4.29 7.61
N LYS A 220 -14.35 3.52 7.41
CA LYS A 220 -14.56 2.75 6.17
C LYS A 220 -13.37 1.87 5.79
N CYS A 221 -12.81 1.17 6.78
CA CYS A 221 -11.65 0.30 6.59
C CYS A 221 -11.97 -1.15 6.97
N TYR A 222 -11.25 -2.12 6.39
CA TYR A 222 -11.36 -3.51 6.83
C TYR A 222 -10.02 -4.24 6.93
N SER A 223 -9.98 -5.34 7.69
CA SER A 223 -8.79 -6.18 7.84
C SER A 223 -9.12 -7.67 7.67
N GLU A 224 -8.30 -8.36 6.90
CA GLU A 224 -8.26 -9.81 6.73
C GLU A 224 -6.88 -10.39 7.07
N VAL A 225 -6.08 -9.65 7.84
CA VAL A 225 -4.75 -10.09 8.25
C VAL A 225 -4.83 -11.25 9.23
N GLU A 226 -4.11 -12.33 8.96
CA GLU A 226 -3.88 -13.41 9.93
C GLU A 226 -2.83 -12.98 10.95
N LEU A 227 -3.22 -12.87 12.22
CA LEU A 227 -2.27 -12.61 13.31
C LEU A 227 -1.64 -13.93 13.77
N ILE A 228 -0.36 -14.11 13.44
CA ILE A 228 0.44 -15.23 13.90
C ILE A 228 1.05 -14.84 15.26
N ASN A 229 0.64 -15.53 16.31
CA ASN A 229 1.00 -15.15 17.67
C ASN A 229 1.80 -16.25 18.37
N GLU A 230 3.03 -15.94 18.79
CA GLU A 230 3.85 -16.85 19.59
C GLU A 230 3.54 -16.75 21.10
N ASN A 231 2.90 -15.66 21.55
CA ASN A 231 2.53 -15.46 22.96
C ASN A 231 1.26 -14.58 23.12
N PRO A 232 0.09 -15.15 23.47
CA PRO A 232 -1.18 -14.43 23.55
C PRO A 232 -1.26 -13.48 24.75
N THR A 233 -0.73 -12.27 24.60
CA THR A 233 -0.82 -11.23 25.63
C THR A 233 -1.38 -9.90 25.11
N TYR A 234 -2.08 -9.25 26.03
CA TYR A 234 -2.52 -7.86 26.13
C TYR A 234 -3.16 -7.13 24.95
N TYR A 235 -2.53 -6.90 23.79
CA TYR A 235 -3.02 -5.95 22.76
C TYR A 235 -2.95 -6.48 21.32
N HIS A 236 -3.21 -7.78 21.15
CA HIS A 236 -3.28 -8.42 19.84
C HIS A 236 -4.75 -8.51 19.42
N CYS A 237 -5.09 -7.89 18.30
CA CYS A 237 -6.46 -7.72 17.84
C CYS A 237 -6.57 -7.88 16.33
N ALA A 238 -7.72 -8.33 15.85
CA ALA A 238 -7.96 -8.56 14.43
C ALA A 238 -7.95 -7.27 13.59
N PHE A 239 -8.19 -6.11 14.21
CA PHE A 239 -8.28 -4.82 13.53
C PHE A 239 -7.32 -3.76 14.10
N VAL A 240 -7.49 -3.32 15.35
CA VAL A 240 -6.66 -2.30 15.99
C VAL A 240 -6.10 -2.81 17.32
N GLY A 241 -4.78 -2.90 17.48
CA GLY A 241 -4.18 -3.48 18.69
C GLY A 241 -4.55 -2.72 19.97
N ARG A 242 -4.28 -1.41 19.98
CA ARG A 242 -4.73 -0.49 21.03
C ARG A 242 -5.48 0.69 20.40
N GLN A 243 -6.63 1.04 20.96
CA GLN A 243 -7.47 2.11 20.44
C GLN A 243 -7.66 3.19 21.53
N THR A 244 -7.38 4.45 21.22
CA THR A 244 -7.72 5.60 22.06
C THR A 244 -8.30 6.78 21.25
N GLY A 245 -8.32 6.67 19.92
CA GLY A 245 -8.95 7.64 19.01
C GLY A 245 -10.42 7.29 18.68
N THR A 246 -10.80 7.40 17.40
CA THR A 246 -12.12 7.00 16.89
C THR A 246 -12.00 5.94 15.80
N VAL A 247 -12.96 5.02 15.74
CA VAL A 247 -13.02 3.98 14.70
C VAL A 247 -14.47 3.80 14.27
N ARG A 248 -14.82 4.12 13.02
CA ARG A 248 -16.21 4.03 12.55
C ARG A 248 -16.36 3.25 11.27
N ASP A 249 -17.47 2.52 11.15
CA ASP A 249 -17.90 1.89 9.90
C ASP A 249 -16.83 0.97 9.32
N CYS A 250 -16.14 0.25 10.22
CA CYS A 250 -15.00 -0.60 9.91
C CYS A 250 -15.32 -2.06 10.18
N PHE A 251 -14.59 -2.96 9.53
CA PHE A 251 -14.82 -4.39 9.65
C PHE A 251 -13.53 -5.20 9.83
N TRP A 252 -13.65 -6.41 10.36
CA TRP A 252 -12.59 -7.41 10.23
C TRP A 252 -13.21 -8.77 9.96
N ASN A 253 -12.46 -9.62 9.27
CA ASN A 253 -12.86 -11.01 9.07
C ASN A 253 -12.61 -11.80 10.36
N ALA A 254 -13.69 -12.09 11.09
CA ALA A 254 -13.68 -12.79 12.36
C ALA A 254 -13.30 -14.26 12.24
N ASP A 255 -13.45 -14.85 11.04
CA ASP A 255 -13.08 -16.24 10.78
C ASP A 255 -11.57 -16.41 10.56
N VAL A 256 -10.86 -15.34 10.15
CA VAL A 256 -9.39 -15.36 9.99
C VAL A 256 -8.69 -15.42 11.35
N ASN A 257 -9.23 -14.74 12.37
CA ASN A 257 -8.66 -14.70 13.71
C ASN A 257 -9.69 -15.15 14.77
N PRO A 258 -10.06 -16.44 14.82
CA PRO A 258 -11.11 -16.90 15.69
C PRO A 258 -10.77 -16.64 17.16
N GLY A 259 -11.64 -15.90 17.85
CA GLY A 259 -11.50 -15.56 19.26
C GLY A 259 -10.68 -14.30 19.57
N LEU A 260 -10.12 -13.62 18.56
CA LEU A 260 -9.56 -12.28 18.75
C LEU A 260 -10.66 -11.22 18.68
N GLU A 261 -10.59 -10.26 19.61
CA GLU A 261 -11.37 -9.03 19.53
C GLU A 261 -10.86 -8.15 18.36
N GLY A 262 -11.72 -7.31 17.81
CA GLY A 262 -11.31 -6.32 16.81
C GLY A 262 -10.38 -5.27 17.38
N TYR A 263 -10.54 -4.90 18.65
CA TYR A 263 -9.74 -3.86 19.29
C TYR A 263 -9.74 -3.94 20.82
N LYS A 264 -8.75 -3.32 21.45
CA LYS A 264 -8.67 -3.18 22.91
C LYS A 264 -8.48 -1.75 23.38
N LEU A 265 -9.03 -1.51 24.58
CA LEU A 265 -9.31 -0.20 25.14
C LEU A 265 -10.17 0.59 24.14
N SER A 266 -11.46 0.76 24.43
CA SER A 266 -12.34 1.50 23.53
C SER A 266 -12.79 2.77 24.22
N THR A 267 -12.72 3.88 23.49
CA THR A 267 -13.56 5.04 23.77
C THR A 267 -15.02 4.71 23.39
N SER A 268 -15.97 5.60 23.71
CA SER A 268 -17.38 5.43 23.36
C SER A 268 -17.68 5.56 21.86
N ASP A 269 -16.68 5.78 21.02
CA ASP A 269 -16.81 6.17 19.61
C ASP A 269 -16.17 5.14 18.66
N THR A 270 -16.52 3.87 18.91
CA THR A 270 -16.07 2.72 18.10
C THR A 270 -17.27 1.93 17.58
N THR A 271 -17.41 1.82 16.26
CA THR A 271 -18.45 1.01 15.58
C THR A 271 -17.89 -0.15 14.73
N ALA A 272 -16.58 -0.45 14.85
CA ALA A 272 -15.99 -1.57 14.13
C ALA A 272 -16.62 -2.91 14.51
N THR A 273 -16.91 -3.75 13.51
CA THR A 273 -17.63 -5.01 13.68
C THR A 273 -16.92 -6.18 13.01
N GLY A 274 -16.84 -7.32 13.70
CA GLY A 274 -16.34 -8.56 13.12
C GLY A 274 -17.41 -9.22 12.26
N LEU A 275 -17.09 -9.47 10.99
CA LEU A 275 -17.92 -10.20 10.04
C LEU A 275 -17.32 -11.58 9.78
N THR A 276 -18.16 -12.59 9.58
CA THR A 276 -17.68 -13.88 9.05
C THR A 276 -17.19 -13.73 7.62
N ALA A 277 -16.41 -14.69 7.12
CA ALA A 277 -15.95 -14.71 5.74
C ALA A 277 -17.14 -14.61 4.76
N ALA A 278 -18.25 -15.31 5.05
CA ALA A 278 -19.46 -15.22 4.22
C ALA A 278 -20.11 -13.82 4.28
N GLN A 279 -20.09 -13.15 5.43
CA GLN A 279 -20.62 -11.79 5.58
C GLN A 279 -19.75 -10.73 4.90
N MET A 280 -18.43 -10.95 4.81
CA MET A 280 -17.52 -10.09 4.05
C MET A 280 -17.82 -10.05 2.55
N LEU A 281 -18.55 -11.05 2.03
CA LEU A 281 -18.96 -11.13 0.62
C LEU A 281 -20.34 -10.51 0.34
N VAL A 282 -20.97 -9.93 1.36
CA VAL A 282 -22.31 -9.34 1.23
C VAL A 282 -22.18 -7.82 1.19
N GLU A 283 -22.28 -7.25 -0.01
CA GLU A 283 -22.14 -5.80 -0.28
C GLU A 283 -23.01 -4.94 0.65
N SER A 284 -24.24 -5.38 0.92
CA SER A 284 -25.17 -4.63 1.79
C SER A 284 -24.65 -4.42 3.21
N ASN A 285 -23.71 -5.24 3.71
CA ASN A 285 -23.10 -5.00 5.02
C ASN A 285 -22.24 -3.73 5.04
N PHE A 286 -21.64 -3.39 3.90
CA PHE A 286 -20.77 -2.23 3.75
C PHE A 286 -21.56 -0.98 3.34
N THR A 287 -22.49 -1.09 2.38
CA THR A 287 -23.31 0.05 1.94
C THR A 287 -24.25 0.54 3.06
N ASN A 288 -24.76 -0.35 3.92
CA ASN A 288 -25.51 0.04 5.13
C ASN A 288 -24.65 0.81 6.15
N ALA A 289 -23.33 0.63 6.12
CA ALA A 289 -22.36 1.41 6.90
C ALA A 289 -21.85 2.66 6.15
N GLY A 290 -22.44 2.97 4.98
CA GLY A 290 -22.14 4.17 4.20
C GLY A 290 -20.91 4.08 3.31
N TRP A 291 -20.44 2.88 2.96
CA TRP A 291 -19.36 2.69 1.98
C TRP A 291 -19.88 2.88 0.57
N ASP A 292 -19.22 3.75 -0.21
CA ASP A 292 -19.60 4.11 -1.58
C ASP A 292 -19.10 3.04 -2.57
N PHE A 293 -20.04 2.22 -3.07
CA PHE A 293 -19.76 1.15 -4.02
C PHE A 293 -20.10 1.56 -5.45
N ALA A 294 -19.29 1.09 -6.39
CA ALA A 294 -19.49 1.31 -7.81
C ALA A 294 -20.87 0.83 -8.27
N GLY A 295 -21.65 1.73 -8.87
CA GLY A 295 -22.97 1.40 -9.45
C GLY A 295 -24.16 1.60 -8.53
N GLU A 296 -23.96 2.07 -7.30
CA GLU A 296 -25.03 2.64 -6.47
C GLU A 296 -24.84 4.15 -6.27
N THR A 297 -25.84 4.82 -5.70
CA THR A 297 -25.83 6.29 -5.54
C THR A 297 -26.41 6.74 -4.20
N ALA A 298 -26.65 5.80 -3.28
CA ALA A 298 -27.39 6.06 -2.05
C ALA A 298 -26.52 6.74 -0.99
N ASN A 299 -25.22 6.52 -1.03
CA ASN A 299 -24.25 7.00 -0.03
C ASN A 299 -23.10 7.85 -0.64
N GLY A 300 -23.17 8.13 -1.95
CA GLY A 300 -22.17 8.91 -2.68
C GLY A 300 -22.22 8.64 -4.18
N THR A 301 -21.26 9.19 -4.91
CA THR A 301 -21.03 8.93 -6.35
C THR A 301 -19.53 8.79 -6.66
N ASP A 302 -18.72 8.57 -5.62
CA ASP A 302 -17.27 8.48 -5.74
C ASP A 302 -16.85 7.08 -6.22
N ASP A 303 -17.77 6.09 -6.16
CA ASP A 303 -17.59 4.72 -6.68
C ASP A 303 -16.28 4.09 -6.17
N ILE A 304 -15.99 4.22 -4.87
CA ILE A 304 -14.67 3.90 -4.27
C ILE A 304 -14.43 2.38 -4.26
N TRP A 305 -15.44 1.64 -3.83
CA TRP A 305 -15.38 0.21 -3.58
C TRP A 305 -16.11 -0.58 -4.67
N MET A 306 -15.77 -1.85 -4.80
CA MET A 306 -16.50 -2.81 -5.61
C MET A 306 -16.42 -4.19 -4.95
N MET A 307 -17.40 -5.05 -5.23
CA MET A 307 -17.42 -6.42 -4.73
C MET A 307 -17.01 -7.39 -5.86
N PRO A 308 -15.85 -8.05 -5.80
CA PRO A 308 -15.45 -9.01 -6.83
C PRO A 308 -16.35 -10.25 -6.87
N GLU A 309 -16.61 -10.78 -8.07
CA GLU A 309 -17.30 -12.07 -8.23
C GLU A 309 -16.45 -13.27 -7.81
N SER A 310 -15.13 -13.08 -7.71
CA SER A 310 -14.16 -14.09 -7.28
C SER A 310 -14.36 -14.58 -5.85
N GLY A 311 -15.29 -14.00 -5.10
CA GLY A 311 -15.58 -14.38 -3.71
C GLY A 311 -14.55 -13.86 -2.73
N THR A 312 -13.91 -12.72 -3.04
CA THR A 312 -13.11 -11.94 -2.10
C THR A 312 -13.92 -10.78 -1.52
N GLY A 313 -13.49 -10.23 -0.38
CA GLY A 313 -14.11 -9.01 0.17
C GLY A 313 -13.99 -7.79 -0.75
N PRO A 314 -14.49 -6.61 -0.31
CA PRO A 314 -14.48 -5.39 -1.12
C PRO A 314 -13.09 -4.99 -1.60
N VAL A 315 -12.93 -4.60 -2.85
CA VAL A 315 -11.67 -4.06 -3.39
C VAL A 315 -11.88 -2.67 -3.99
N PHE A 316 -10.81 -1.96 -4.31
CA PHE A 316 -10.93 -0.64 -4.92
C PHE A 316 -11.25 -0.71 -6.42
N SER A 317 -12.19 0.12 -6.86
CA SER A 317 -12.56 0.26 -8.27
C SER A 317 -11.42 0.77 -9.16
N TRP A 318 -10.54 1.63 -8.61
CA TRP A 318 -9.43 2.23 -9.35
C TRP A 318 -8.34 1.22 -9.74
N ILE A 319 -8.20 0.09 -9.03
CA ILE A 319 -7.25 -0.98 -9.37
C ILE A 319 -7.57 -1.56 -10.76
N HIS A 320 -8.84 -1.58 -11.13
CA HIS A 320 -9.32 -2.13 -12.39
C HIS A 320 -9.41 -1.06 -13.51
N ASN A 321 -8.85 0.14 -13.32
CA ASN A 321 -8.94 1.26 -14.26
C ASN A 321 -10.39 1.60 -14.68
N GLY A 322 -11.38 1.39 -13.81
CA GLY A 322 -12.80 1.55 -14.16
C GLY A 322 -13.32 0.49 -15.14
N THR A 323 -12.53 -0.54 -15.45
CA THR A 323 -12.94 -1.75 -16.18
C THR A 323 -13.58 -2.69 -15.16
N TYR A 324 -14.75 -2.31 -14.66
CA TYR A 324 -15.55 -3.17 -13.82
C TYR A 324 -16.94 -3.35 -14.42
N CYS A 325 -17.41 -4.59 -14.34
CA CYS A 325 -18.72 -4.95 -14.84
C CYS A 325 -19.76 -4.63 -13.79
N LEU A 326 -20.43 -3.50 -13.98
CA LEU A 326 -21.62 -3.14 -13.23
C LEU A 326 -22.80 -4.12 -13.46
N ASN A 327 -22.64 -5.07 -14.39
CA ASN A 327 -23.58 -6.15 -14.67
C ASN A 327 -22.88 -7.25 -15.52
N PRO A 328 -22.11 -8.15 -14.89
CA PRO A 328 -21.41 -9.20 -15.61
C PRO A 328 -22.41 -10.10 -16.33
N GLN A 329 -22.13 -10.42 -17.58
CA GLN A 329 -22.95 -11.37 -18.33
C GLN A 329 -22.73 -12.76 -17.75
N SER A 330 -23.78 -13.58 -17.64
CA SER A 330 -23.63 -14.98 -17.24
C SER A 330 -22.58 -15.67 -18.13
N GLY A 331 -21.48 -16.10 -17.53
CA GLY A 331 -20.36 -16.74 -18.22
C GLY A 331 -19.04 -15.97 -18.20
N ASP A 332 -19.02 -14.71 -17.74
CA ASP A 332 -17.79 -13.97 -17.44
C ASP A 332 -17.27 -14.44 -16.07
N VAL A 333 -16.44 -15.47 -16.07
CA VAL A 333 -15.90 -16.04 -14.81
C VAL A 333 -14.52 -15.48 -14.47
N THR A 334 -13.91 -14.74 -15.40
CA THR A 334 -12.63 -14.04 -15.18
C THR A 334 -12.82 -12.65 -14.61
N GLY A 335 -14.02 -12.08 -14.71
CA GLY A 335 -14.37 -10.76 -14.20
C GLY A 335 -13.77 -9.63 -15.03
N ASP A 336 -13.48 -9.88 -16.31
CA ASP A 336 -12.83 -8.93 -17.22
C ASP A 336 -13.80 -8.16 -18.13
N CYS A 337 -15.10 -8.38 -17.94
CA CYS A 337 -16.20 -7.81 -18.73
C CYS A 337 -16.41 -8.35 -20.13
N VAL A 338 -15.77 -9.46 -20.47
CA VAL A 338 -15.86 -10.04 -21.80
C VAL A 338 -16.07 -11.54 -21.66
N VAL A 339 -17.26 -12.04 -22.03
CA VAL A 339 -17.45 -13.50 -22.14
C VAL A 339 -16.64 -14.04 -23.33
N ASP A 340 -15.46 -14.58 -23.05
CA ASP A 340 -14.55 -15.10 -24.07
C ASP A 340 -13.90 -16.46 -23.72
N LEU A 341 -12.83 -16.82 -24.44
CA LEU A 341 -12.16 -18.09 -24.23
C LEU A 341 -11.38 -18.15 -22.91
N ALA A 342 -11.01 -17.02 -22.32
CA ALA A 342 -10.35 -16.94 -21.02
C ALA A 342 -11.31 -17.42 -19.92
N ASP A 343 -12.57 -17.02 -19.97
CA ASP A 343 -13.62 -17.53 -19.09
C ASP A 343 -13.80 -19.03 -19.21
N PHE A 344 -13.92 -19.50 -20.44
CA PHE A 344 -14.05 -20.92 -20.69
C PHE A 344 -12.82 -21.70 -20.21
N ALA A 345 -11.62 -21.15 -20.38
CA ALA A 345 -10.38 -21.76 -19.92
C ALA A 345 -10.31 -21.83 -18.39
N LEU A 346 -10.70 -20.78 -17.68
CA LEU A 346 -10.73 -20.75 -16.21
C LEU A 346 -11.78 -21.72 -15.67
N MET A 347 -12.98 -21.74 -16.27
CA MET A 347 -14.03 -22.71 -15.94
C MET A 347 -13.55 -24.15 -16.19
N ALA A 348 -12.88 -24.42 -17.32
CA ALA A 348 -12.34 -25.74 -17.64
C ALA A 348 -11.18 -26.16 -16.71
N ALA A 349 -10.32 -25.22 -16.31
CA ALA A 349 -9.26 -25.46 -15.34
C ALA A 349 -9.82 -25.83 -13.96
N ASN A 350 -10.82 -25.09 -13.49
CA ASN A 350 -11.53 -25.40 -12.26
C ASN A 350 -12.24 -26.76 -12.34
N TRP A 351 -12.82 -27.10 -13.50
CA TRP A 351 -13.45 -28.38 -13.72
C TRP A 351 -12.45 -29.56 -13.69
N LEU A 352 -11.23 -29.38 -14.22
CA LEU A 352 -10.14 -30.35 -14.12
C LEU A 352 -9.63 -30.50 -12.69
N GLY A 353 -9.61 -29.42 -11.89
CA GLY A 353 -9.28 -29.46 -10.47
C GLY A 353 -10.28 -30.29 -9.65
N CYS A 354 -11.56 -30.22 -10.00
CA CYS A 354 -12.63 -31.03 -9.38
C CYS A 354 -12.73 -32.46 -9.95
N GLY A 355 -12.06 -32.76 -11.07
CA GLY A 355 -12.11 -34.03 -11.81
C GLY A 355 -11.57 -35.28 -11.09
N TYR A 356 -11.17 -35.18 -9.82
CA TYR A 356 -10.78 -36.33 -8.98
C TYR A 356 -11.67 -36.58 -7.75
N ALA A 357 -12.69 -35.74 -7.48
CA ALA A 357 -13.57 -35.94 -6.32
C ALA A 357 -15.03 -35.51 -6.62
N ASN A 358 -15.91 -36.51 -6.75
CA ASN A 358 -17.38 -36.46 -6.64
C ASN A 358 -18.14 -35.27 -7.28
N GLN A 359 -18.91 -35.58 -8.34
CA GLN A 359 -19.77 -34.64 -9.10
C GLN A 359 -20.93 -33.97 -8.33
N GLN A 360 -21.12 -34.24 -7.03
CA GLN A 360 -22.24 -33.66 -6.25
C GLN A 360 -21.92 -32.33 -5.54
N LEU A 361 -20.70 -31.80 -5.69
CA LEU A 361 -20.26 -30.56 -5.04
C LEU A 361 -19.81 -29.47 -6.04
N CYS A 362 -20.15 -29.61 -7.32
CA CYS A 362 -19.92 -28.53 -8.29
C CYS A 362 -21.11 -27.54 -8.25
N PRO A 363 -20.87 -26.23 -8.37
CA PRO A 363 -21.93 -25.23 -8.48
C PRO A 363 -22.87 -25.45 -9.67
#